data_AF-A0A7W0ZYY3-F1
#
_entry.id   AF-A0A7W0ZYY3-F1
#
_cell.length_a   1.000
_cell.length_b   1.000
_cell.length_c   1.000
_cell.angle_alpha   90.00
_cell.angle_beta   90.00
_cell.angle_gamma   90.00
#
_symmetry.space_group_name_H-M   'P 1'
#
loop_
_entity.id
_entity.type
_entity.pdbx_description
1 polymer ?
#
loop_
_entity_poly.entity_id
_entity_poly.type
_entity_poly.pdbx_seq_one_letter_code
_entity_poly.pdbx_strand_id
1 'polypeptide(L)'
;MDGEPTTERRWKTFADVVAFTLGVNVWISIVILPAIFVDALHGKGKIFAAALPLVTLLAGLARRSETILLGLFPATLLIPIGLAPQIASSHVYGPVRFGLVAIGVVAYLFSVSFFTTFHEPPQPRSVRGLSSAQAGPAERWRRRERVYWMLVAMSLVIPTALIAWVNFDPAIEDFLGEMYPGRVALMTTALTAGAIVLWLGIFHYAFLGVLRPHRTGDRDLIVTLAQARADAKTGKPRVRFYLSVTIALAAMATLILIRHIKG
;
A
#
# COMPACT_ATOMS: atom_id res chain seq x y z
N MET A 1 31.37 -2.20 13.01
CA MET A 1 30.50 -3.18 12.33
C MET A 1 29.30 -3.37 13.24
N ASP A 2 28.34 -2.45 13.17
CA ASP A 2 27.15 -2.50 14.00
C ASP A 2 26.19 -3.51 13.37
N GLY A 3 25.97 -4.63 14.07
CA GLY A 3 25.13 -5.71 13.61
C GLY A 3 23.71 -5.22 13.41
N GLU A 4 23.19 -5.42 12.20
CA GLU A 4 21.79 -5.20 11.86
C GLU A 4 20.89 -5.89 12.91
N PRO A 5 19.90 -5.18 13.50
CA PRO A 5 19.07 -5.73 14.56
C PRO A 5 18.39 -7.02 14.06
N THR A 6 18.47 -8.09 14.86
CA THR A 6 18.00 -9.44 14.48
C THR A 6 16.54 -9.48 14.03
N THR A 7 15.71 -8.55 14.51
CA THR A 7 14.32 -8.34 14.11
C THR A 7 14.17 -7.89 12.66
N GLU A 8 15.01 -6.95 12.22
CA GLU A 8 14.99 -6.43 10.85
C GLU A 8 15.39 -7.50 9.84
N ARG A 9 16.38 -8.34 10.18
CA ARG A 9 16.79 -9.47 9.33
C ARG A 9 15.69 -10.51 9.19
N ARG A 10 14.96 -10.83 10.27
CA ARG A 10 13.81 -11.76 10.24
C ARG A 10 12.65 -11.22 9.39
N TRP A 11 12.33 -9.94 9.54
CA TRP A 11 11.31 -9.27 8.74
C TRP A 11 11.63 -9.31 7.25
N LYS A 12 12.88 -8.98 6.91
CA LYS A 12 13.40 -9.04 5.54
C LYS A 12 13.30 -10.43 4.93
N THR A 13 13.60 -11.48 5.68
CA THR A 13 13.45 -12.87 5.20
C THR A 13 11.99 -13.25 5.03
N PHE A 14 11.12 -12.85 5.95
CA PHE A 14 9.68 -13.10 5.84
C PHE A 14 9.08 -12.44 4.60
N ALA A 15 9.41 -11.16 4.37
CA ALA A 15 9.02 -10.42 3.18
C ALA A 15 9.43 -11.13 1.88
N ASP A 16 10.69 -11.58 1.80
CA ASP A 16 11.21 -12.29 0.63
C ASP A 16 10.47 -13.61 0.38
N VAL A 17 10.15 -14.36 1.45
CA VAL A 17 9.41 -15.63 1.36
C VAL A 17 7.98 -15.42 0.87
N VAL A 18 7.29 -14.41 1.40
CA VAL A 18 5.92 -14.07 0.97
C VAL A 18 5.91 -13.60 -0.49
N ALA A 19 6.82 -12.71 -0.86
CA ALA A 19 6.94 -12.24 -2.24
C ALA A 19 7.29 -13.39 -3.21
N PHE A 20 8.17 -14.31 -2.81
CA PHE A 20 8.51 -15.50 -3.59
C PHE A 20 7.31 -16.43 -3.77
N THR A 21 6.62 -16.80 -2.69
CA THR A 21 5.48 -17.74 -2.76
C THR A 21 4.33 -17.19 -3.59
N LEU A 22 3.97 -15.92 -3.40
CA LEU A 22 2.94 -15.27 -4.21
C LEU A 22 3.40 -15.09 -5.67
N GLY A 23 4.66 -14.69 -5.90
CA GLY A 23 5.19 -14.53 -7.26
C GLY A 23 5.23 -15.84 -8.03
N VAL A 24 5.63 -16.94 -7.39
CA VAL A 24 5.59 -18.29 -7.98
C VAL A 24 4.16 -18.71 -8.25
N ASN A 25 3.23 -18.48 -7.33
CA ASN A 25 1.81 -18.78 -7.54
C ASN A 25 1.24 -18.04 -8.76
N VAL A 26 1.53 -16.74 -8.88
CA VAL A 26 1.13 -15.91 -10.03
C VAL A 26 1.75 -16.43 -11.32
N TRP A 27 3.05 -16.72 -11.32
CA TRP A 27 3.76 -17.27 -12.49
C TRP A 27 3.17 -18.60 -12.96
N ILE A 28 2.93 -19.54 -12.04
CA ILE A 28 2.33 -20.84 -12.37
C ILE A 28 0.93 -20.63 -12.95
N SER A 29 0.13 -19.78 -12.30
CA SER A 29 -1.29 -19.62 -12.64
C SER A 29 -1.49 -18.87 -13.95
N ILE A 30 -0.61 -17.94 -14.31
CA ILE A 30 -0.70 -17.11 -15.54
C ILE A 30 0.01 -17.76 -16.73
N VAL A 31 1.15 -18.40 -16.49
CA VAL A 31 2.02 -18.85 -17.57
C VAL A 31 1.97 -20.37 -17.68
N ILE A 32 2.37 -21.08 -16.63
CA ILE A 32 2.65 -22.52 -16.73
C ILE A 32 1.39 -23.34 -16.95
N LEU A 33 0.37 -23.15 -16.12
CA LEU A 33 -0.83 -23.97 -16.15
C LEU A 33 -1.63 -23.78 -17.45
N PRO A 34 -1.88 -22.54 -17.91
CA PRO A 34 -2.42 -22.30 -19.25
C PRO A 34 -1.55 -22.86 -20.38
N ALA A 35 -0.23 -22.67 -20.34
CA ALA A 35 0.65 -23.10 -21.42
C ALA A 35 0.71 -24.63 -21.56
N ILE A 36 0.56 -25.37 -20.46
CA ILE A 36 0.38 -26.82 -20.50
C ILE A 36 -0.97 -27.18 -21.12
N PHE A 37 -2.04 -26.48 -20.74
CA PHE A 37 -3.40 -26.76 -21.22
C PHE A 37 -3.56 -26.55 -22.73
N VAL A 38 -2.94 -25.49 -23.27
CA VAL A 38 -2.95 -25.20 -24.72
C VAL A 38 -1.75 -25.77 -25.48
N ASP A 39 -0.95 -26.61 -24.81
CA ASP A 39 0.20 -27.29 -25.41
C ASP A 39 1.26 -26.34 -26.02
N ALA A 40 1.39 -25.15 -25.43
CA ALA A 40 2.23 -24.06 -25.91
C ALA A 40 3.71 -24.20 -25.51
N LEU A 41 4.08 -25.19 -24.69
CA LEU A 41 5.45 -25.41 -24.20
C LEU A 41 6.36 -26.19 -25.16
N HIS A 42 6.08 -26.13 -26.45
CA HIS A 42 6.85 -26.82 -27.48
C HIS A 42 8.00 -25.97 -28.04
N GLY A 43 9.22 -26.45 -27.83
CA GLY A 43 10.46 -25.87 -28.36
C GLY A 43 11.23 -25.01 -27.36
N LYS A 44 12.57 -24.99 -27.50
CA LYS A 44 13.50 -24.36 -26.55
C LYS A 44 13.20 -22.88 -26.30
N GLY A 45 12.79 -22.13 -27.33
CA GLY A 45 12.47 -20.69 -27.21
C GLY A 45 11.22 -20.41 -26.36
N LYS A 46 10.16 -21.22 -26.50
CA LYS A 46 8.93 -21.05 -25.72
C LYS A 46 9.11 -21.47 -24.27
N ILE A 47 9.89 -22.54 -24.03
CA ILE A 47 10.29 -22.96 -22.68
C ILE A 47 11.10 -21.85 -22.00
N PHE A 48 12.06 -21.24 -22.70
CA PHE A 48 12.83 -20.13 -22.17
C PHE A 48 11.95 -18.92 -21.84
N ALA A 49 11.03 -18.55 -22.73
CA ALA A 49 10.07 -17.48 -22.49
C ALA A 49 9.20 -17.76 -21.25
N ALA A 50 8.75 -19.01 -21.06
CA ALA A 50 7.96 -19.41 -19.91
C ALA A 50 8.76 -19.38 -18.58
N ALA A 51 10.08 -19.60 -18.63
CA ALA A 51 10.95 -19.54 -17.45
C ALA A 51 11.37 -18.10 -17.09
N LEU A 52 11.32 -17.18 -18.04
CA LEU A 52 11.82 -15.81 -17.88
C LEU A 52 11.17 -15.02 -16.72
N PRO A 53 9.84 -15.11 -16.46
CA PRO A 53 9.23 -14.48 -15.29
C PRO A 53 9.83 -14.97 -13.97
N LEU A 54 10.06 -16.29 -13.83
CA LEU A 54 10.68 -16.87 -12.64
C LEU A 54 12.11 -16.33 -12.43
N VAL A 55 12.90 -16.24 -13.52
CA VAL A 55 14.24 -15.65 -13.46
C VAL A 55 14.18 -14.20 -12.99
N THR A 56 13.22 -13.40 -13.49
CA THR A 56 13.06 -12.01 -13.06
C THR A 56 12.59 -11.88 -11.61
N LEU A 57 11.72 -12.78 -11.14
CA LEU A 57 11.31 -12.84 -9.73
C LEU A 57 12.51 -13.09 -8.82
N LEU A 58 13.29 -14.13 -9.14
CA LEU A 58 14.49 -14.49 -8.38
C LEU A 58 15.54 -13.37 -8.40
N ALA A 59 15.73 -12.72 -9.55
CA ALA A 59 16.63 -11.56 -9.66
C ALA A 59 16.14 -10.37 -8.84
N GLY A 60 14.82 -10.11 -8.82
CA GLY A 60 14.20 -9.05 -8.04
C GLY A 60 14.36 -9.26 -6.54
N LEU A 61 14.18 -10.50 -6.07
CA LEU A 61 14.39 -10.89 -4.67
C LEU A 61 15.86 -10.83 -4.29
N ALA A 62 16.76 -11.38 -5.12
CA ALA A 62 18.19 -11.38 -4.85
C ALA A 62 18.77 -9.96 -4.79
N ARG A 63 18.27 -9.04 -5.64
CA ARG A 63 18.66 -7.63 -5.64
C ARG A 63 17.81 -6.76 -4.72
N ARG A 64 16.78 -7.32 -4.07
CA ARG A 64 15.77 -6.61 -3.27
C ARG A 64 15.25 -5.34 -3.97
N SER A 65 15.01 -5.45 -5.28
CA SER A 65 14.67 -4.30 -6.13
C SER A 65 13.16 -4.19 -6.31
N GLU A 66 12.59 -3.13 -5.77
CA GLU A 66 11.18 -2.78 -5.95
C GLU A 66 10.83 -2.61 -7.44
N THR A 67 11.70 -1.97 -8.22
CA THR A 67 11.49 -1.78 -9.67
C THR A 67 11.39 -3.11 -10.42
N ILE A 68 12.22 -4.09 -10.05
CA ILE A 68 12.16 -5.41 -10.69
C ILE A 68 10.90 -6.16 -10.24
N LEU A 69 10.57 -6.14 -8.95
CA LEU A 69 9.45 -6.91 -8.42
C LEU A 69 8.07 -6.34 -8.79
N LEU A 70 7.91 -5.01 -8.80
CA LEU A 70 6.65 -4.34 -9.14
C LEU A 70 6.52 -4.00 -10.63
N GLY A 71 7.63 -3.79 -11.33
CA GLY A 71 7.64 -3.42 -12.74
C GLY A 71 8.00 -4.58 -13.66
N LEU A 72 9.24 -5.07 -13.54
CA LEU A 72 9.78 -6.02 -14.51
C LEU A 72 9.10 -7.39 -14.42
N PHE A 73 8.88 -7.95 -13.24
CA PHE A 73 8.25 -9.26 -13.07
C PHE A 73 6.81 -9.30 -13.65
N PRO A 74 5.91 -8.35 -13.34
CA PRO A 74 4.60 -8.32 -13.98
C PRO A 74 4.67 -8.15 -15.51
N ALA A 75 5.63 -7.35 -16.00
CA ALA A 75 5.82 -7.17 -17.43
C ALA A 75 6.30 -8.46 -18.14
N THR A 76 7.17 -9.24 -17.50
CA THR A 76 7.68 -10.48 -18.10
C THR A 76 6.63 -11.58 -18.18
N LEU A 77 5.62 -11.58 -17.30
CA LEU A 77 4.45 -12.47 -17.43
C LEU A 77 3.71 -12.30 -18.76
N LEU A 78 3.81 -11.13 -19.40
CA LEU A 78 3.17 -10.86 -20.69
C LEU A 78 3.95 -11.43 -21.88
N ILE A 79 5.23 -11.77 -21.71
CA ILE A 79 6.07 -12.27 -22.82
C ILE A 79 5.57 -13.62 -23.36
N PRO A 80 5.31 -14.64 -22.52
CA PRO A 80 4.71 -15.89 -23.00
C PRO A 80 3.36 -15.69 -23.69
N ILE A 81 2.54 -14.78 -23.16
CA ILE A 81 1.22 -14.46 -23.71
C ILE A 81 1.36 -13.81 -25.09
N GLY A 82 2.31 -12.89 -25.27
CA GLY A 82 2.59 -12.26 -26.56
C GLY A 82 3.10 -13.24 -27.62
N LEU A 83 3.85 -14.26 -27.22
CA LEU A 83 4.37 -15.30 -28.12
C LEU A 83 3.33 -16.39 -28.45
N ALA A 84 2.42 -16.67 -27.52
CA ALA A 84 1.36 -17.66 -27.68
C ALA A 84 0.04 -17.12 -27.11
N PRO A 85 -0.71 -16.28 -27.87
CA PRO A 85 -1.93 -15.62 -27.39
C PRO A 85 -3.03 -16.56 -26.90
N GLN A 86 -3.00 -17.82 -27.34
CA GLN A 86 -3.92 -18.89 -26.92
C GLN A 86 -3.91 -19.13 -25.40
N ILE A 87 -2.78 -18.84 -24.73
CA ILE A 87 -2.59 -18.88 -23.28
C ILE A 87 -3.61 -18.00 -22.54
N ALA A 88 -3.99 -16.87 -23.13
CA ALA A 88 -4.93 -15.91 -22.55
C ALA A 88 -6.35 -16.02 -23.12
N SER A 89 -6.66 -17.09 -23.87
CA SER A 89 -8.00 -17.25 -24.45
C SER A 89 -9.08 -17.43 -23.37
N SER A 90 -10.28 -16.93 -23.64
CA SER A 90 -11.46 -17.03 -22.76
C SER A 90 -11.84 -18.48 -22.44
N HIS A 91 -11.53 -19.42 -23.34
CA HIS A 91 -11.73 -20.85 -23.12
C HIS A 91 -10.83 -21.42 -22.00
N VAL A 92 -9.65 -20.83 -21.80
CA VAL A 92 -8.71 -21.19 -20.73
C VAL A 92 -9.06 -20.47 -19.43
N TYR A 93 -9.50 -19.21 -19.54
CA TYR A 93 -9.89 -18.34 -18.42
C TYR A 93 -11.38 -18.03 -18.42
N GLY A 94 -12.18 -18.92 -17.82
CA GLY A 94 -13.54 -18.56 -17.39
C GLY A 94 -13.53 -17.52 -16.25
N PRO A 95 -14.68 -16.90 -15.93
CA PRO A 95 -14.78 -15.81 -14.95
C PRO A 95 -14.15 -16.14 -13.58
N VAL A 96 -14.33 -17.37 -13.11
CA VAL A 96 -13.80 -17.84 -11.82
C VAL A 96 -12.27 -17.91 -11.83
N ARG A 97 -11.67 -18.48 -12.90
CA ARG A 97 -10.21 -18.60 -13.01
C ARG A 97 -9.56 -17.24 -13.15
N PHE A 98 -10.18 -16.35 -13.94
CA PHE A 98 -9.75 -14.96 -14.04
C PHE A 98 -9.77 -14.26 -12.68
N GLY A 99 -10.86 -14.41 -11.91
CA GLY A 99 -10.98 -13.83 -10.57
C GLY A 99 -9.89 -14.34 -9.61
N LEU A 100 -9.63 -15.64 -9.58
CA LEU A 100 -8.59 -16.23 -8.73
C LEU A 100 -7.19 -15.70 -9.10
N VAL A 101 -6.87 -15.62 -10.38
CA VAL A 101 -5.59 -15.08 -10.85
C VAL A 101 -5.46 -13.59 -10.55
N ALA A 102 -6.52 -12.81 -10.78
CA ALA A 102 -6.54 -11.39 -10.47
C ALA A 102 -6.29 -11.13 -8.98
N ILE A 103 -6.94 -11.90 -8.09
CA ILE A 103 -6.70 -11.83 -6.64
C ILE A 103 -5.25 -12.19 -6.31
N GLY A 104 -4.69 -13.23 -6.94
CA GLY A 104 -3.28 -13.61 -6.75
C GLY A 104 -2.31 -12.50 -7.15
N VAL A 105 -2.53 -11.86 -8.30
CA VAL A 105 -1.71 -10.72 -8.77
C VAL A 105 -1.83 -9.52 -7.82
N VAL A 106 -3.04 -9.17 -7.39
CA VAL A 106 -3.27 -8.08 -6.44
C VAL A 106 -2.59 -8.39 -5.11
N ALA A 107 -2.72 -9.61 -4.60
CA ALA A 107 -2.07 -10.03 -3.36
C ALA A 107 -0.54 -9.97 -3.46
N TYR A 108 0.02 -10.38 -4.60
CA TYR A 108 1.46 -10.25 -4.88
C TYR A 108 1.90 -8.78 -4.87
N LEU A 109 1.25 -7.92 -5.67
CA LEU A 109 1.61 -6.50 -5.79
C LEU A 109 1.47 -5.78 -4.45
N PHE A 110 0.39 -6.06 -3.73
CA PHE A 110 0.16 -5.51 -2.40
C PHE A 110 1.24 -5.97 -1.42
N SER A 111 1.60 -7.25 -1.41
CA SER A 111 2.64 -7.77 -0.53
C SER A 111 3.99 -7.15 -0.83
N VAL A 112 4.42 -7.12 -2.09
CA VAL A 112 5.69 -6.50 -2.47
C VAL A 112 5.70 -5.03 -2.06
N SER A 113 4.66 -4.25 -2.42
CA SER A 113 4.58 -2.83 -2.06
C SER A 113 4.55 -2.59 -0.55
N PHE A 114 3.78 -3.38 0.19
CA PHE A 114 3.68 -3.27 1.64
C PHE A 114 5.02 -3.59 2.31
N PHE A 115 5.65 -4.70 1.95
CA PHE A 115 6.89 -5.14 2.59
C PHE A 115 8.13 -4.36 2.15
N THR A 116 8.13 -3.73 0.96
CA THR A 116 9.21 -2.82 0.55
C THR A 116 9.09 -1.45 1.21
N THR A 117 7.87 -0.97 1.46
CA THR A 117 7.64 0.38 1.99
C THR A 117 7.62 0.41 3.51
N PHE A 118 7.07 -0.62 4.16
CA PHE A 118 6.84 -0.62 5.60
C PHE A 118 8.12 -0.97 6.37
N HIS A 119 8.75 0.07 6.92
CA HIS A 119 9.82 -0.07 7.89
C HIS A 119 9.20 -0.05 9.28
N GLU A 120 9.36 -1.13 10.04
CA GLU A 120 8.90 -1.15 11.43
C GLU A 120 9.62 0.00 12.18
N PRO A 121 8.88 1.00 12.71
CA PRO A 121 9.52 2.11 13.39
C PRO A 121 10.31 1.57 14.59
N PRO A 122 11.47 2.18 14.92
CA PRO A 122 12.27 1.74 16.06
C PRO A 122 11.41 1.72 17.32
N GLN A 123 11.60 0.70 18.16
CA GLN A 123 10.78 0.52 19.36
C GLN A 123 10.73 1.83 20.17
N PRO A 124 9.52 2.31 20.52
CA PRO A 124 9.37 3.59 21.18
C PRO A 124 10.06 3.56 22.54
N ARG A 125 10.98 4.51 22.79
CA ARG A 125 11.72 4.63 24.06
C ARG A 125 10.81 4.87 25.27
N SER A 126 9.63 5.43 25.06
CA SER A 126 8.58 5.50 26.09
C SER A 126 7.21 5.54 25.42
N VAL A 127 6.27 4.74 25.94
CA VAL A 127 4.87 4.78 25.52
C VAL A 127 4.09 5.51 26.60
N ARG A 128 3.62 6.72 26.31
CA ARG A 128 2.68 7.42 27.18
C ARG A 128 1.34 7.46 26.49
N GLY A 129 0.39 6.67 27.02
CA GLY A 129 -0.99 6.71 26.55
C GLY A 129 -1.55 8.13 26.72
N LEU A 130 -1.95 8.75 25.62
CA LEU A 130 -2.70 10.00 25.69
C LEU A 130 -4.07 9.67 26.28
N SER A 131 -4.50 10.40 27.31
CA SER A 131 -5.84 10.25 27.89
C SER A 131 -6.94 10.47 26.85
N SER A 132 -6.67 11.28 25.82
CA SER A 132 -7.55 11.48 24.67
C SER A 132 -7.71 10.24 23.77
N ALA A 133 -6.77 9.30 23.78
CA ALA A 133 -6.90 8.04 23.04
C ALA A 133 -7.87 7.06 23.71
N GLN A 134 -8.12 7.22 25.02
CA GLN A 134 -9.07 6.38 25.76
C GLN A 134 -10.54 6.79 25.55
N ALA A 135 -10.80 8.00 25.06
CA ALA A 135 -12.15 8.51 24.80
C ALA A 135 -12.78 7.97 23.50
N GLY A 136 -12.05 7.14 22.75
CA GLY A 136 -12.47 6.62 21.45
C GLY A 136 -12.42 7.66 20.32
N PRO A 137 -12.66 7.25 19.06
CA PRO A 137 -12.63 8.17 17.93
C PRO A 137 -13.82 9.14 18.00
N ALA A 138 -13.51 10.44 17.97
CA ALA A 138 -14.52 11.50 17.87
C ALA A 138 -15.41 11.31 16.62
N GLU A 139 -16.67 11.74 16.67
CA GLU A 139 -17.65 11.48 15.59
C GLU A 139 -17.18 11.94 14.20
N ARG A 140 -16.45 13.06 14.11
CA ARG A 140 -15.86 13.55 12.86
C ARG A 140 -14.94 12.53 12.19
N TRP A 141 -14.19 11.76 12.99
CA TRP A 141 -13.26 10.73 12.50
C TRP A 141 -14.00 9.50 12.01
N ARG A 142 -15.06 9.08 12.71
CA ARG A 142 -15.94 7.97 12.24
C ARG A 142 -16.64 8.33 10.93
N ARG A 143 -17.06 9.59 10.75
CA ARG A 143 -17.62 10.05 9.47
C ARG A 143 -16.58 9.99 8.36
N ARG A 144 -15.36 10.50 8.58
CA ARG A 144 -14.25 10.43 7.61
C ARG A 144 -13.88 8.99 7.26
N GLU A 145 -13.81 8.11 8.25
CA GLU A 145 -13.52 6.69 8.06
C GLU A 145 -14.55 6.02 7.15
N ARG A 146 -15.85 6.27 7.35
CA ARG A 146 -16.90 5.77 6.43
C ARG A 146 -16.73 6.28 5.01
N VAL A 147 -16.36 7.55 4.83
CA VAL A 147 -16.09 8.10 3.49
C VAL A 147 -14.90 7.39 2.85
N TYR A 148 -13.82 7.13 3.60
CA TYR A 148 -12.68 6.39 3.08
C TYR A 148 -13.04 4.96 2.69
N TRP A 149 -13.83 4.26 3.51
CA TRP A 149 -14.33 2.94 3.15
C TRP A 149 -15.23 2.95 1.91
N MET A 150 -16.09 3.96 1.76
CA MET A 150 -16.91 4.12 0.55
C MET A 150 -16.05 4.40 -0.68
N LEU A 151 -15.05 5.27 -0.57
CA LEU A 151 -14.12 5.55 -1.66
C LEU A 151 -13.31 4.30 -2.05
N VAL A 152 -12.87 3.51 -1.06
CA VAL A 152 -12.21 2.21 -1.30
C VAL A 152 -13.15 1.25 -2.01
N ALA A 153 -14.39 1.10 -1.51
CA ALA A 153 -15.38 0.22 -2.12
C ALA A 153 -15.66 0.62 -3.58
N MET A 154 -15.93 1.91 -3.84
CA MET A 154 -16.14 2.41 -5.20
C MET A 154 -14.91 2.20 -6.08
N SER A 155 -13.71 2.35 -5.52
CA SER A 155 -12.47 2.16 -6.26
C SER A 155 -12.17 0.73 -6.69
N LEU A 156 -12.82 -0.23 -6.03
CA LEU A 156 -12.75 -1.64 -6.40
C LEU A 156 -13.93 -2.03 -7.28
N VAL A 157 -15.15 -1.72 -6.85
CA VAL A 157 -16.38 -2.18 -7.51
C VAL A 157 -16.50 -1.65 -8.92
N ILE A 158 -16.25 -0.34 -9.16
CA ILE A 158 -16.44 0.26 -10.48
C ILE A 158 -15.49 -0.33 -11.52
N PRO A 159 -14.16 -0.35 -11.35
CA PRO A 159 -13.28 -0.92 -12.36
C PRO A 159 -13.47 -2.43 -12.50
N THR A 160 -13.75 -3.16 -11.42
CA THR A 160 -14.01 -4.61 -11.51
C THR A 160 -15.27 -4.89 -12.31
N ALA A 161 -16.37 -4.18 -12.04
CA ALA A 161 -17.60 -4.32 -12.80
C ALA A 161 -17.40 -3.95 -14.28
N LEU A 162 -16.65 -2.88 -14.54
CA LEU A 162 -16.41 -2.41 -15.90
C LEU A 162 -15.53 -3.39 -16.70
N ILE A 163 -14.46 -3.94 -16.10
CA ILE A 163 -13.64 -4.99 -16.71
C ILE A 163 -14.47 -6.26 -16.93
N ALA A 164 -15.27 -6.67 -15.93
CA ALA A 164 -16.10 -7.86 -16.03
C ALA A 164 -17.14 -7.72 -17.15
N TRP A 165 -17.76 -6.55 -17.26
CA TRP A 165 -18.74 -6.27 -18.29
C TRP A 165 -18.11 -6.40 -19.69
N VAL A 166 -16.97 -5.75 -19.90
CA VAL A 166 -16.25 -5.78 -21.18
C VAL A 166 -15.78 -7.17 -21.59
N ASN A 167 -15.33 -8.00 -20.63
CA ASN A 167 -14.66 -9.27 -20.94
C ASN A 167 -15.59 -10.49 -20.87
N PHE A 168 -16.77 -10.38 -20.25
CA PHE A 168 -17.64 -11.54 -20.02
C PHE A 168 -19.11 -11.33 -20.42
N ASP A 169 -19.51 -10.15 -20.89
CA ASP A 169 -20.87 -9.95 -21.42
C ASP A 169 -20.96 -10.43 -22.89
N PRO A 170 -21.79 -11.45 -23.18
CA PRO A 170 -21.96 -11.95 -24.54
C PRO A 170 -22.47 -10.87 -25.51
N ALA A 171 -23.25 -9.88 -25.04
CA ALA A 171 -23.75 -8.81 -25.90
C ALA A 171 -22.63 -7.93 -26.47
N ILE A 172 -21.53 -7.75 -25.72
CA ILE A 172 -20.36 -7.00 -26.20
C ILE A 172 -19.56 -7.83 -27.20
N GLU A 173 -19.41 -9.13 -26.96
CA GLU A 173 -18.76 -10.05 -27.89
C GLU A 173 -19.51 -10.12 -29.22
N ASP A 174 -20.83 -10.27 -29.17
CA ASP A 174 -21.71 -10.29 -30.36
C ASP A 174 -21.62 -8.98 -31.14
N PHE A 175 -21.74 -7.83 -30.45
CA PHE A 175 -21.64 -6.51 -31.07
C PHE A 175 -20.27 -6.27 -31.73
N LEU A 176 -19.18 -6.67 -31.06
CA LEU A 176 -17.84 -6.57 -31.64
C LEU A 176 -17.62 -7.57 -32.78
N GLY A 177 -18.27 -8.74 -32.72
CA GLY A 177 -18.29 -9.74 -33.79
C GLY A 177 -18.95 -9.21 -35.06
N GLU A 178 -20.08 -8.51 -34.91
CA GLU A 178 -20.81 -7.87 -36.01
C GLU A 178 -20.02 -6.70 -36.62
N MET A 179 -19.48 -5.80 -35.78
CA MET A 179 -18.77 -4.61 -36.28
C MET A 179 -17.34 -4.89 -36.76
N TYR A 180 -16.64 -5.86 -36.16
CA TYR A 180 -15.22 -6.13 -36.39
C TYR A 180 -14.92 -7.64 -36.55
N PRO A 181 -15.41 -8.26 -37.63
CA PRO A 181 -15.23 -9.69 -37.87
C PRO A 181 -13.75 -10.08 -37.88
N GLY A 182 -13.41 -11.13 -37.14
CA GLY A 182 -12.04 -11.64 -37.00
C GLY A 182 -11.10 -10.77 -36.15
N ARG A 183 -11.57 -9.66 -35.57
CA ARG A 183 -10.77 -8.75 -34.72
C ARG A 183 -11.33 -8.56 -33.32
N VAL A 184 -12.32 -9.36 -32.92
CA VAL A 184 -13.02 -9.27 -31.63
C VAL A 184 -12.05 -9.24 -30.44
N ALA A 185 -11.07 -10.14 -30.39
CA ALA A 185 -10.09 -10.19 -29.28
C ALA A 185 -9.26 -8.89 -29.16
N LEU A 186 -8.82 -8.33 -30.29
CA LEU A 186 -8.04 -7.09 -30.32
C LEU A 186 -8.92 -5.90 -29.87
N MET A 187 -10.15 -5.82 -30.37
CA MET A 187 -11.08 -4.74 -30.00
C MET A 187 -11.52 -4.83 -28.54
N THR A 188 -11.75 -6.04 -28.02
CA THR A 188 -12.04 -6.27 -26.60
C THR A 188 -10.87 -5.85 -25.72
N THR A 189 -9.63 -6.15 -26.15
CA THR A 189 -8.41 -5.70 -25.46
C THR A 189 -8.28 -4.18 -25.48
N ALA A 190 -8.51 -3.54 -26.63
CA ALA A 190 -8.47 -2.08 -26.77
C ALA A 190 -9.54 -1.41 -25.90
N LEU A 191 -10.74 -1.97 -25.84
CA LEU A 191 -11.85 -1.47 -25.04
C LEU A 191 -11.56 -1.63 -23.54
N THR A 192 -10.99 -2.77 -23.13
CA THR A 192 -10.52 -3.00 -21.74
C THR A 192 -9.39 -2.03 -21.36
N ALA A 193 -8.45 -1.78 -22.26
CA ALA A 193 -7.38 -0.80 -22.01
C ALA A 193 -7.93 0.63 -21.88
N GLY A 194 -8.84 1.03 -22.78
CA GLY A 194 -9.52 2.33 -22.73
C GLY A 194 -10.32 2.51 -21.44
N ALA A 195 -11.04 1.47 -21.03
CA ALA A 195 -11.74 1.36 -19.76
C ALA A 195 -10.81 1.60 -18.55
N ILE A 196 -9.66 0.95 -18.51
CA ILE A 196 -8.67 1.11 -17.45
C ILE A 196 -8.10 2.53 -17.45
N VAL A 197 -7.72 3.07 -18.61
CA VAL A 197 -7.17 4.43 -18.72
C VAL A 197 -8.20 5.48 -18.26
N LEU A 198 -9.45 5.33 -18.70
CA LEU A 198 -10.56 6.19 -18.26
C LEU A 198 -10.72 6.13 -16.74
N TRP A 199 -10.74 4.92 -16.17
CA TRP A 199 -10.86 4.73 -14.74
C TRP A 199 -9.68 5.34 -13.96
N LEU A 200 -8.44 5.15 -14.42
CA LEU A 200 -7.26 5.76 -13.82
C LEU A 200 -7.32 7.29 -13.86
N GLY A 201 -7.83 7.86 -14.96
CA GLY A 201 -8.10 9.30 -15.05
C GLY A 201 -9.11 9.77 -14.00
N ILE A 202 -10.26 9.10 -13.93
CA ILE A 202 -11.31 9.41 -12.92
C ILE A 202 -10.75 9.25 -11.50
N PHE A 203 -10.02 8.18 -11.23
CA PHE A 203 -9.42 7.93 -9.92
C PHE A 203 -8.42 9.02 -9.53
N HIS A 204 -7.56 9.44 -10.47
CA HIS A 204 -6.60 10.50 -10.22
C HIS A 204 -7.27 11.84 -9.88
N TYR A 205 -8.27 12.26 -10.67
CA TYR A 205 -8.90 13.56 -10.50
C TYR A 205 -9.97 13.59 -9.42
N ALA A 206 -10.87 12.61 -9.39
CA ALA A 206 -12.03 12.60 -8.49
C ALA A 206 -11.71 12.00 -7.11
N PHE A 207 -10.88 10.95 -7.03
CA PHE A 207 -10.61 10.26 -5.77
C PHE A 207 -9.36 10.82 -5.07
N LEU A 208 -8.22 10.77 -5.76
CA LEU A 208 -6.96 11.28 -5.19
C LEU A 208 -6.97 12.79 -4.96
N GLY A 209 -7.67 13.55 -5.82
CA GLY A 209 -7.89 14.99 -5.64
C GLY A 209 -8.56 15.32 -4.30
N VAL A 210 -9.62 14.60 -3.94
CA VAL A 210 -10.38 14.80 -2.69
C VAL A 210 -9.58 14.37 -1.45
N LEU A 211 -8.67 13.42 -1.60
CA LEU A 211 -7.80 12.94 -0.53
C LEU A 211 -6.56 13.83 -0.30
N ARG A 212 -6.20 14.69 -1.27
CA ARG A 212 -5.01 15.54 -1.20
C ARG A 212 -4.97 16.44 0.06
N PRO A 213 -6.07 17.12 0.47
CA PRO A 213 -6.10 17.92 1.70
C PRO A 213 -5.96 17.08 2.98
N HIS A 214 -6.36 15.80 2.94
CA HIS A 214 -6.31 14.89 4.08
C HIS A 214 -4.90 14.27 4.26
N ARG A 215 -4.11 14.20 3.18
CA ARG A 215 -2.75 13.64 3.18
C ARG A 215 -1.71 14.60 3.78
N THR A 216 -1.96 15.91 3.73
CA THR A 216 -1.05 16.95 4.24
C THR A 216 -1.14 17.20 5.74
N GLY A 217 -1.94 16.41 6.47
CA GLY A 217 -2.17 16.59 7.90
C GLY A 217 -3.19 17.69 8.18
N ASP A 218 -3.96 17.51 9.24
CA ASP A 218 -4.99 18.45 9.66
C ASP A 218 -4.32 19.78 10.05
N ARG A 219 -4.54 20.82 9.24
CA ARG A 219 -3.89 22.13 9.42
C ARG A 219 -4.20 22.70 10.81
N ASP A 220 -5.40 22.43 11.33
CA ASP A 220 -5.81 22.83 12.66
C ASP A 220 -5.03 22.08 13.75
N LEU A 221 -4.67 20.82 13.50
CA LEU A 221 -3.86 20.01 14.42
C LEU A 221 -2.40 20.48 14.47
N ILE A 222 -1.86 20.90 13.32
CA ILE A 222 -0.52 21.51 13.24
C ILE A 222 -0.52 22.86 13.96
N VAL A 223 -1.56 23.68 13.76
CA VAL A 223 -1.71 24.98 14.43
C VAL A 223 -1.87 24.81 15.94
N THR A 224 -2.70 23.87 16.40
CA THR A 224 -2.89 23.59 17.84
C THR A 224 -1.64 22.99 18.48
N LEU A 225 -0.90 22.12 17.78
CA LEU A 225 0.41 21.64 18.27
C LEU A 225 1.45 22.78 18.33
N ALA A 226 1.45 23.68 17.35
CA ALA A 226 2.34 24.85 17.36
C ALA A 226 2.01 25.79 18.53
N GLN A 227 0.72 26.03 18.80
CA GLN A 227 0.24 26.79 19.95
C GLN A 227 0.60 26.09 21.26
N ALA A 228 0.30 24.81 21.42
CA ALA A 228 0.66 24.06 22.63
C ALA A 228 2.19 24.04 22.88
N ARG A 229 3.00 24.03 21.81
CA ARG A 229 4.46 24.12 21.90
C ARG A 229 4.93 25.53 22.24
N ALA A 230 4.25 26.55 21.75
CA ALA A 230 4.48 27.94 22.14
C ALA A 230 4.12 28.15 23.62
N ASP A 231 2.98 27.64 24.08
CA ASP A 231 2.50 27.69 25.46
C ASP A 231 3.40 26.91 26.42
N ALA A 232 3.92 25.76 25.99
CA ALA A 232 4.91 24.99 26.74
C ALA A 232 6.27 25.71 26.81
N LYS A 233 6.66 26.43 25.75
CA LYS A 233 7.89 27.26 25.73
C LYS A 233 7.74 28.53 26.55
N THR A 234 6.54 29.11 26.63
CA THR A 234 6.21 30.24 27.52
C THR A 234 5.88 29.79 28.93
N GLY A 235 6.41 28.64 29.38
CA GLY A 235 6.48 28.21 30.77
C GLY A 235 7.22 29.22 31.65
N LYS A 236 6.64 30.41 31.85
CA LYS A 236 7.01 31.36 32.87
C LYS A 236 6.69 30.68 34.20
N PRO A 237 7.66 30.57 35.12
CA PRO A 237 7.39 30.03 36.45
C PRO A 237 6.21 30.77 37.07
N ARG A 238 5.22 29.99 37.56
CA ARG A 238 3.99 30.52 38.15
C ARG A 238 4.37 31.50 39.27
N VAL A 239 3.67 32.63 39.39
CA VAL A 239 3.91 33.65 40.45
C VAL A 239 4.01 33.03 41.85
N ARG A 240 3.27 31.93 42.09
CA ARG A 240 3.34 31.13 43.31
C ARG A 240 4.74 30.58 43.62
N PHE A 241 5.52 30.19 42.61
CA PHE A 241 6.91 29.72 42.76
C PHE A 241 7.82 30.83 43.30
N TYR A 242 7.75 32.03 42.72
CA TYR A 242 8.50 33.18 43.20
C TYR A 242 8.11 33.56 44.62
N LEU A 243 6.80 33.58 44.94
CA LEU A 243 6.32 33.79 46.30
C LEU A 243 6.91 32.78 47.29
N SER A 244 6.87 31.48 46.96
CA SER A 244 7.46 30.44 47.82
C SER A 244 8.97 30.57 47.98
N VAL A 245 9.71 30.96 46.93
CA VAL A 245 11.16 31.20 47.02
C VAL A 245 11.45 32.42 47.91
N THR A 246 10.65 33.47 47.81
CA THR A 246 10.85 34.70 48.60
C THR A 246 10.55 34.45 50.08
N ILE A 247 9.49 33.69 50.38
CA ILE A 247 9.15 33.26 51.74
C ILE A 247 10.26 32.37 52.32
N ALA A 248 10.79 31.42 51.55
CA ALA A 248 11.88 30.55 51.99
C ALA A 248 13.17 31.35 52.30
N LEU A 249 13.52 32.32 51.46
CA LEU A 249 14.67 33.21 51.70
C LEU A 249 14.47 34.09 52.93
N ALA A 250 13.27 34.65 53.14
CA ALA A 250 12.96 35.44 54.32
C ALA A 250 13.05 34.60 55.61
N ALA A 251 12.56 33.36 55.58
CA ALA A 251 12.66 32.44 56.70
C ALA A 251 14.12 32.08 57.03
N MET A 252 14.95 31.81 56.01
CA MET A 252 16.39 31.58 56.22
C MET A 252 17.10 32.80 56.80
N ALA A 253 16.83 34.01 56.28
CA ALA A 253 17.43 35.24 56.79
C ALA A 253 17.04 35.48 58.26
N THR A 254 15.78 35.22 58.61
CA THR A 254 15.28 35.35 59.98
C THR A 254 15.96 34.34 60.92
N LEU A 255 16.15 33.10 60.47
CA LEU A 255 16.88 32.07 61.24
C LEU A 255 18.35 32.45 61.47
N ILE A 256 19.03 32.99 60.47
CA ILE A 256 20.40 33.47 60.60
C ILE A 256 20.47 34.63 61.61
N LEU A 257 19.54 35.59 61.53
CA LEU A 257 19.51 36.75 62.42
C LEU A 257 19.26 36.34 63.87
N ILE A 258 18.33 35.42 64.11
CA ILE A 258 18.04 34.87 65.45
C ILE A 258 19.27 34.12 66.00
N ARG A 259 19.99 33.39 65.14
CA ARG A 259 21.23 32.70 65.53
C ARG A 259 22.36 33.67 65.90
N HIS A 260 22.44 34.84 65.25
CA HIS A 260 23.46 35.85 65.53
C HIS A 260 23.17 36.70 66.78
N ILE A 261 21.91 36.79 67.20
CA ILE A 261 21.51 37.54 68.41
C ILE A 261 21.61 36.68 69.69
N LYS A 262 21.55 35.36 69.56
CA LYS A 262 21.61 34.40 70.69
C LYS A 262 22.98 33.74 70.91
N GLY A 263 23.98 34.04 70.09
CA GLY A 263 25.38 33.64 70.29
C GLY A 263 26.20 34.86 70.65
#